data_AF-A0A2M8S8T9-F1
#
_entry.id   AF-A0A2M8S8T9-F1
#
_cell.length_a   1.000
_cell.length_b   1.000
_cell.length_c   1.000
_cell.angle_alpha   90.00
_cell.angle_beta   90.00
_cell.angle_gamma   90.00
#
_symmetry.space_group_name_H-M   'P 1'
#
loop_
_entity.id
_entity.type
_entity.pdbx_description
1 polymer ?
#
loop_
_entity_poly.entity_id
_entity_poly.type
_entity_poly.pdbx_seq_one_letter_code
_entity_poly.pdbx_strand_id
1 'polypeptide(L)' 'MDKKLKLMRFWLVGIFVIVFAALTAFLYFPTLGNIWWAVQAGWPIWLLTAALCVAAYYGYQWYLGRKK' A
#
# COMPACT_ATOMS: atom_id res chain seq x y z
N MET A 1 20.41 -13.23 5.32
CA MET A 1 19.82 -12.09 4.54
C MET A 1 18.29 -12.07 4.65
N ASP A 2 17.67 -13.19 4.98
CA ASP A 2 16.22 -13.45 4.96
C ASP A 2 15.39 -12.66 5.97
N LYS A 3 15.96 -12.34 7.16
CA LYS A 3 15.24 -11.60 8.20
C LYS A 3 14.90 -10.16 7.80
N LYS A 4 15.82 -9.43 7.17
CA LYS A 4 15.60 -8.02 6.77
C LYS A 4 14.56 -7.90 5.65
N LEU A 5 14.58 -8.84 4.70
CA LEU A 5 13.64 -8.90 3.59
C LEU A 5 12.22 -9.25 4.06
N LYS A 6 12.09 -10.21 4.98
CA LYS A 6 10.81 -10.53 5.63
C LYS A 6 10.25 -9.36 6.44
N LEU A 7 11.11 -8.65 7.18
CA LEU A 7 10.71 -7.47 7.96
C LEU A 7 10.20 -6.35 7.05
N MET A 8 10.85 -6.14 5.90
CA MET A 8 10.41 -5.12 4.96
C MET A 8 9.10 -5.48 4.27
N ARG A 9 8.88 -6.76 3.94
CA ARG A 9 7.60 -7.24 3.41
C ARG A 9 6.47 -7.00 4.40
N PHE A 10 6.70 -7.25 5.69
CA PHE A 10 5.76 -6.92 6.76
C PHE A 10 5.48 -5.41 6.84
N TRP A 11 6.53 -4.59 6.76
CA TRP A 11 6.40 -3.14 6.78
C TRP A 11 5.60 -2.58 5.59
N LEU A 12 5.83 -3.09 4.39
CA LEU A 12 5.11 -2.68 3.18
C LEU A 12 3.64 -3.08 3.22
N VAL A 13 3.33 -4.29 3.72
CA VAL A 13 1.94 -4.71 3.94
C VAL A 13 1.27 -3.85 5.02
N GLY A 14 1.98 -3.52 6.09
CA GLY A 14 1.48 -2.62 7.14
C GLY A 14 1.12 -1.24 6.60
N ILE A 15 2.03 -0.62 5.84
CA ILE A 15 1.77 0.68 5.20
C ILE A 15 0.59 0.58 4.22
N PHE A 16 0.52 -0.48 3.42
CA PHE A 16 -0.58 -0.70 2.49
C PHE A 16 -1.93 -0.74 3.22
N VAL A 17 -2.03 -1.48 4.33
CA VAL A 17 -3.25 -1.56 5.13
C VAL A 17 -3.60 -0.22 5.78
N ILE A 18 -2.61 0.53 6.26
CA ILE A 18 -2.83 1.87 6.84
C ILE A 18 -3.35 2.84 5.77
N VAL A 19 -2.74 2.87 4.58
CA VAL A 19 -3.18 3.74 3.48
C VAL A 19 -4.56 3.32 2.99
N PHE A 20 -4.84 2.02 2.89
CA PHE A 20 -6.15 1.50 2.57
C PHE A 20 -7.21 1.94 3.58
N ALA A 21 -6.96 1.77 4.88
CA ALA A 21 -7.89 2.17 5.93
C ALA A 21 -8.09 3.70 5.96
N ALA A 22 -7.02 4.48 5.83
CA ALA A 22 -7.08 5.94 5.81
C ALA A 22 -7.87 6.47 4.61
N LEU A 23 -7.65 5.91 3.41
CA LEU A 23 -8.41 6.27 2.21
C LEU A 23 -9.87 5.85 2.30
N THR A 24 -10.14 4.67 2.83
CA THR A 24 -11.51 4.18 3.01
C THR A 24 -12.26 5.07 4.01
N ALA A 25 -11.63 5.47 5.11
CA ALA A 25 -12.19 6.41 6.08
C ALA A 25 -12.36 7.83 5.49
N PHE A 26 -11.40 8.31 4.70
CA PHE A 26 -11.45 9.63 4.09
C PHE A 26 -12.52 9.73 3.01
N LEU A 27 -12.69 8.69 2.19
CA LEU A 27 -13.74 8.63 1.16
C LEU A 27 -15.12 8.36 1.75
N TYR A 28 -15.21 7.70 2.92
CA TYR A 28 -16.47 7.48 3.61
C TYR A 28 -17.14 8.79 4.09
N PHE A 29 -16.36 9.78 4.50
CA PHE A 29 -16.86 11.07 5.00
C PHE A 29 -17.64 11.91 3.96
N PRO A 30 -17.17 12.09 2.71
CA PRO A 30 -17.88 12.84 1.68
C PRO A 30 -18.97 12.06 0.93
N THR A 31 -19.01 10.71 1.00
CA THR A 31 -19.94 9.90 0.18
C THR A 31 -21.30 9.59 0.82
N LEU A 32 -21.68 10.27 1.91
CA LEU A 32 -23.07 10.32 2.44
C LEU A 32 -23.83 8.96 2.40
N GLY A 33 -23.22 7.88 2.89
CA GLY A 33 -23.91 6.59 3.09
C GLY A 33 -23.88 5.58 1.92
N ASN A 34 -23.23 5.88 0.78
CA ASN A 34 -23.07 4.91 -0.30
C ASN A 34 -21.65 4.32 -0.35
N ILE A 35 -21.44 3.25 0.42
CA ILE A 35 -20.19 2.48 0.51
C ILE A 35 -19.71 2.03 -0.88
N TRP A 36 -20.63 1.70 -1.78
CA TRP A 36 -20.32 1.21 -3.12
C TRP A 36 -19.57 2.26 -3.98
N TRP A 37 -19.97 3.53 -3.91
CA TRP A 37 -19.33 4.62 -4.66
C TRP A 37 -17.96 4.99 -4.10
N ALA A 38 -17.79 4.94 -2.77
CA ALA A 38 -16.50 5.15 -2.12
C ALA A 38 -15.48 4.09 -2.53
N VAL A 39 -15.90 2.82 -2.63
CA VAL A 39 -15.03 1.72 -3.08
C VAL A 39 -14.67 1.89 -4.56
N GLN A 40 -15.63 2.29 -5.40
CA GLN A 40 -15.41 2.47 -6.83
C GLN A 40 -14.49 3.67 -7.13
N ALA A 41 -14.60 4.77 -6.37
CA ALA A 41 -13.70 5.92 -6.45
C ALA A 41 -12.31 5.64 -5.83
N GLY A 42 -12.25 4.74 -4.83
CA GLY A 42 -11.01 4.31 -4.19
C GLY A 42 -10.17 3.36 -5.06
N TRP A 43 -10.79 2.68 -6.04
CA TRP A 43 -10.14 1.70 -6.92
C TRP A 43 -8.85 2.17 -7.61
N PRO A 44 -8.80 3.34 -8.28
CA PRO A 44 -7.56 3.84 -8.88
C PRO A 44 -6.48 4.10 -7.82
N ILE A 45 -6.86 4.56 -6.64
CA ILE A 45 -5.92 4.89 -5.55
C ILE A 45 -5.37 3.61 -4.93
N TRP A 46 -6.18 2.57 -4.78
CA TRP A 46 -5.74 1.25 -4.32
C TRP A 46 -4.75 0.62 -5.29
N LEU A 47 -5.03 0.72 -6.61
CA LEU A 47 -4.11 0.25 -7.65
C LEU A 47 -2.76 1.01 -7.59
N LEU A 48 -2.81 2.32 -7.43
CA LEU A 48 -1.61 3.16 -7.34
C LEU A 48 -0.79 2.84 -6.08
N THR A 49 -1.46 2.61 -4.95
CA THR A 49 -0.83 2.25 -3.67
C THR A 49 -0.21 0.85 -3.75
N ALA A 50 -0.90 -0.12 -4.37
CA ALA A 50 -0.37 -1.45 -4.60
C ALA A 50 0.86 -1.41 -5.51
N ALA A 51 0.81 -0.64 -6.59
CA ALA A 51 1.95 -0.44 -7.49
C ALA A 51 3.15 0.20 -6.78
N LEU A 52 2.92 1.22 -5.93
CA LEU A 52 3.98 1.84 -5.12
C LEU A 52 4.60 0.87 -4.11
N CYS A 53 3.80 0.03 -3.45
CA CYS A 53 4.32 -0.99 -2.54
C CYS A 53 5.20 -2.02 -3.25
N VAL A 54 4.80 -2.46 -4.46
CA VAL A 54 5.60 -3.36 -5.29
C VAL A 54 6.88 -2.68 -5.75
N ALA A 55 6.81 -1.43 -6.21
CA ALA A 55 7.97 -0.66 -6.64
C ALA A 55 8.98 -0.46 -5.49
N ALA A 56 8.50 -0.15 -4.28
CA ALA A 56 9.33 -0.02 -3.09
C ALA A 56 9.98 -1.35 -2.67
N TYR A 57 9.27 -2.48 -2.78
CA TYR A 57 9.82 -3.81 -2.52
C TYR A 57 10.97 -4.15 -3.47
N TYR A 58 10.74 -3.99 -4.78
CA TYR A 58 11.76 -4.24 -5.80
C TYR A 58 12.95 -3.28 -5.70
N GLY A 59 12.70 -1.98 -5.44
CA GLY A 59 13.74 -0.99 -5.22
C GLY A 59 14.65 -1.33 -4.04
N TYR A 60 14.07 -1.82 -2.93
CA TYR A 60 14.86 -2.22 -1.76
C TYR A 60 15.59 -3.55 -1.94
N GLN A 61 15.00 -4.51 -2.66
CA GLN A 61 15.71 -5.71 -3.09
C GLN A 61 16.95 -5.35 -3.90
N TRP A 62 16.80 -4.42 -4.85
CA TRP A 62 17.92 -3.95 -5.68
C TRP A 62 18.97 -3.18 -4.87
N TYR A 63 18.54 -2.35 -3.93
CA TYR A 63 19.45 -1.62 -3.02
C TYR A 63 20.26 -2.55 -2.11
N LEU A 64 19.64 -3.60 -1.56
CA LEU A 64 20.34 -4.62 -0.78
C LEU A 64 21.28 -5.47 -1.65
N GLY A 65 20.90 -5.74 -2.90
CA GLY A 65 21.76 -6.41 -3.87
C GLY A 65 23.02 -5.60 -4.23
N ARG A 66 22.93 -4.26 -4.23
CA ARG A 66 24.08 -3.36 -4.43
C ARG A 66 25.01 -3.17 -3.23
N LYS A 67 24.56 -3.54 -2.02
CA LYS A 67 25.40 -3.52 -0.80
C LYS A 67 26.14 -4.83 -0.54
N LYS A 68 26.01 -5.79 -1.45
CA LYS A 68 26.73 -7.06 -1.44
C LYS A 68 27.96 -6.93 -2.33
#